data_AF-A0A673MQM6-F1
#
_entry.id   AF-A0A673MQM6-F1
#
_cell.length_a   1.000
_cell.length_b   1.000
_cell.length_c   1.000
_cell.angle_alpha   90.00
_cell.angle_beta   90.00
_cell.angle_gamma   90.00
#
_symmetry.space_group_name_H-M   'P 1'
#
loop_
_entity.id
_entity.type
_entity.pdbx_description
1 polymer ?
#
loop_
_entity_poly.entity_id
_entity_poly.type
_entity_poly.pdbx_seq_one_letter_code
_entity_poly.pdbx_strand_id
1 'polypeptide(L)'
;MESSGPSTAAPEFDVYGAMDWKDGVGTLPGSELKFRVNEFGVLEVITDEMEEERGKKAHATTTWSVPTAQEAVSEGPVSKEETAWAQRGLVCVRCNRKGSVVDFLSDGLHCSERCLQQEQQEYKLALARKKVRIEEKESRRPARGATRGRKKRRGDAALLRYTVPYGGKKKAWCWASYLEQERAIAAPSKLFKEYQSFPQCKNGFRVGMRLEGIDSEHPSMYCVLTIAEVLGHRIRLHFDKYSDCYDFWVNSSSPDIHPVGWCEKTGHKLHPPKGMKDEEFSWSSYFKLNKIQTAPKALFQNQNMTVTPSGFRVGMKLEAIDKKNPSFICVATITDMVESRFLVHFDNWDESYDYWCDATSLYIHPVGWCQENGRTLTTPPGYPDVKNFSWEKYLAETSSLPAPARAFKVKPPHSFQLNMKLEVVDKRNPALIRVATVVHTDDHRLRIHFDGWTEEYDFWIDADSPDIHPAGWCAKTGHPLQPHFPLHFMENCSR
;
A
#
# COMPACT_ATOMS: atom_id res chain seq x y z
N MET A 1 -43.49 -30.17 21.67
CA MET A 1 -43.53 -29.42 22.94
C MET A 1 -42.10 -29.14 23.34
N GLU A 2 -41.84 -27.85 23.50
CA GLU A 2 -40.54 -27.19 23.66
C GLU A 2 -39.83 -27.55 24.97
N SER A 3 -38.51 -27.38 25.00
CA SER A 3 -37.89 -26.31 25.81
C SER A 3 -36.40 -26.18 25.49
N SER A 4 -36.09 -25.18 24.68
CA SER A 4 -34.75 -24.61 24.52
C SER A 4 -34.46 -23.69 25.70
N GLY A 5 -33.42 -24.00 26.49
CA GLY A 5 -32.92 -23.09 27.52
C GLY A 5 -32.20 -21.87 26.90
N PRO A 6 -32.31 -20.66 27.49
CA PRO A 6 -31.63 -19.50 26.98
C PRO A 6 -30.14 -19.53 27.32
N SER A 7 -29.30 -19.37 26.31
CA SER A 7 -27.88 -19.03 26.45
C SER A 7 -27.79 -17.57 26.89
N THR A 8 -27.45 -17.35 28.17
CA THR A 8 -27.10 -16.02 28.68
C THR A 8 -25.68 -15.67 28.21
N ALA A 9 -25.57 -14.89 27.13
CA ALA A 9 -24.40 -14.09 26.87
C ALA A 9 -24.26 -13.07 28.02
N ALA A 10 -23.07 -12.98 28.63
CA ALA A 10 -22.79 -11.94 29.62
C ALA A 10 -22.89 -10.55 28.94
N PRO A 11 -23.48 -9.54 29.61
CA PRO A 11 -23.49 -8.18 29.09
C PRO A 11 -22.04 -7.68 28.96
N GLU A 12 -21.70 -7.17 27.78
CA GLU A 12 -20.44 -6.51 27.51
C GLU A 12 -20.32 -5.31 28.46
N PHE A 13 -19.31 -5.33 29.35
CA PHE A 13 -19.12 -4.28 30.33
C PHE A 13 -18.68 -3.00 29.62
N ASP A 14 -19.53 -1.98 29.62
CA ASP A 14 -19.24 -0.67 29.04
C ASP A 14 -18.22 0.07 29.91
N VAL A 15 -16.94 -0.09 29.55
CA VAL A 15 -15.82 0.56 30.22
C VAL A 15 -15.93 2.09 30.15
N TYR A 16 -16.53 2.65 29.10
CA TYR A 16 -16.67 4.10 28.93
C TYR A 16 -17.79 4.66 29.80
N GLY A 17 -18.91 3.95 29.90
CA GLY A 17 -20.03 4.29 30.77
C GLY A 17 -19.75 4.12 32.27
N ALA A 18 -18.70 3.38 32.64
CA ALA A 18 -18.26 3.20 34.02
C ALA A 18 -17.36 4.34 34.55
N MET A 19 -16.99 5.32 33.71
CA MET A 19 -16.12 6.45 34.06
C MET A 19 -16.90 7.75 34.15
N ASP A 20 -16.52 8.62 35.09
CA ASP A 20 -16.99 9.99 35.16
C ASP A 20 -16.15 10.86 34.21
N TRP A 21 -16.79 11.44 33.19
CA TRP A 21 -16.11 12.25 32.18
C TRP A 21 -16.27 13.75 32.45
N LYS A 22 -15.16 14.48 32.40
CA LYS A 22 -15.15 15.96 32.47
C LYS A 22 -14.05 16.52 31.57
N ASP A 23 -14.42 17.44 30.68
CA ASP A 23 -13.50 18.13 29.76
C ASP A 23 -12.57 17.19 28.94
N GLY A 24 -13.09 16.03 28.52
CA GLY A 24 -12.34 15.02 27.76
C GLY A 24 -11.45 14.09 28.60
N VAL A 25 -11.50 14.21 29.92
CA VAL A 25 -10.77 13.35 30.87
C VAL A 25 -11.74 12.46 31.63
N GLY A 26 -11.54 11.14 31.57
CA GLY A 26 -12.32 10.14 32.30
C GLY A 26 -11.64 9.79 33.64
N THR A 27 -12.41 9.70 34.72
CA THR A 27 -11.95 9.25 36.03
C THR A 27 -12.84 8.12 36.53
N LEU A 28 -12.24 7.08 37.14
CA LEU A 28 -13.01 6.00 37.73
C LEU A 28 -13.47 6.38 39.15
N PRO A 29 -14.76 6.19 39.50
CA PRO A 29 -15.23 6.42 40.87
C PRO A 29 -14.38 5.65 41.89
N GLY A 30 -13.71 6.36 42.79
CA GLY A 30 -12.83 5.78 43.81
C GLY A 30 -11.36 5.60 43.40
N SER A 31 -10.93 6.14 42.24
CA SER A 31 -9.54 6.17 41.78
C SER A 31 -9.09 7.58 41.41
N GLU A 32 -7.82 7.88 41.65
CA GLU A 32 -7.16 9.13 41.21
C GLU A 32 -6.62 9.02 39.76
N LEU A 33 -6.80 7.87 39.09
CA LEU A 33 -6.35 7.66 37.72
C LEU A 33 -7.21 8.44 36.72
N LYS A 34 -6.53 9.21 35.86
CA LYS A 34 -7.13 10.01 34.80
C LYS A 34 -6.85 9.37 33.45
N PHE A 35 -7.86 9.32 32.58
CA PHE A 35 -7.79 8.71 31.26
C PHE A 35 -8.20 9.71 30.17
N ARG A 36 -7.65 9.57 28.96
CA ARG A 36 -8.12 10.26 27.75
C ARG A 36 -8.36 9.26 26.63
N VAL A 37 -9.24 9.58 25.69
CA VAL A 37 -9.41 8.81 24.46
C VAL A 37 -8.54 9.42 23.37
N ASN A 38 -7.67 8.63 22.73
CA ASN A 38 -6.86 9.09 21.62
C ASN A 38 -7.64 9.07 20.28
N GLU A 39 -7.01 9.53 19.21
CA GLU A 39 -7.61 9.62 17.86
C GLU A 39 -8.06 8.27 17.28
N PHE A 40 -7.61 7.15 17.86
CA PHE A 40 -7.97 5.79 17.47
C PHE A 40 -9.06 5.19 18.35
N GLY A 41 -9.64 5.95 19.29
CA GLY A 41 -10.69 5.47 20.19
C GLY A 41 -10.18 4.59 21.34
N VAL A 42 -8.90 4.70 21.72
CA VAL A 42 -8.26 3.91 22.79
C VAL A 42 -8.04 4.77 24.04
N LEU A 43 -8.29 4.18 25.23
CA LEU A 43 -8.04 4.81 26.53
C LEU A 43 -6.54 4.83 26.88
N GLU A 44 -6.01 6.03 27.12
CA GLU A 44 -4.64 6.27 27.59
C GLU A 44 -4.66 6.86 29.01
N VAL A 45 -3.74 6.42 29.87
CA VAL A 45 -3.57 6.98 31.22
C VAL A 45 -2.78 8.28 31.13
N ILE A 46 -3.33 9.36 31.70
CA ILE A 46 -2.63 10.64 31.83
C ILE A 46 -1.72 10.54 33.05
N THR A 47 -0.42 10.65 32.84
CA THR A 47 0.59 10.45 33.90
C THR A 47 1.19 11.76 34.43
N ASP A 48 1.06 12.86 33.67
CA ASP A 48 1.70 14.15 34.00
C ASP A 48 0.71 15.34 33.91
N GLU A 49 0.86 16.31 34.82
CA GLU A 49 -0.01 17.51 34.92
C GLU A 49 0.04 18.43 33.67
N MET A 50 1.14 18.39 32.89
CA MET A 50 1.26 19.15 31.63
C MET A 50 0.38 18.58 30.50
N GLU A 51 0.09 17.27 30.52
CA GLU A 51 -0.80 16.65 29.54
C GLU A 51 -2.28 16.94 29.83
N GLU A 52 -2.63 17.17 31.10
CA GLU A 52 -3.99 17.54 31.54
C GLU A 52 -4.42 18.91 30.97
N GLU A 53 -3.53 19.90 30.95
CA GLU A 53 -3.75 21.21 30.33
C GLU A 53 -3.90 21.13 28.81
N ARG A 54 -3.18 20.20 28.16
CA ARG A 54 -3.23 19.98 26.71
C ARG A 54 -4.56 19.32 26.29
N GLY A 55 -5.07 18.39 27.10
CA GLY A 55 -6.38 17.76 26.90
C GLY A 55 -7.55 18.74 27.01
N LYS A 56 -7.54 19.61 28.03
CA LYS A 56 -8.56 20.66 28.22
C LYS A 56 -8.61 21.67 27.05
N LYS A 57 -7.45 22.00 26.46
CA LYS A 57 -7.35 22.91 25.29
C LYS A 57 -7.77 22.27 23.97
N ALA A 58 -7.53 20.98 23.79
CA ALA A 58 -7.93 20.25 22.58
C ALA A 58 -9.47 20.13 22.45
N HIS A 59 -10.18 19.99 23.57
CA HIS A 59 -11.64 19.89 23.58
C HIS A 59 -12.36 21.24 23.41
N ALA A 60 -11.74 22.36 23.82
CA ALA A 60 -12.30 23.70 23.60
C ALA A 60 -12.35 24.12 22.11
N THR A 61 -11.61 23.43 21.24
CA THR A 61 -11.51 23.74 19.80
C THR A 61 -12.33 22.76 18.93
N THR A 62 -12.98 21.76 19.53
CA THR A 62 -13.68 20.70 18.78
C THR A 62 -15.11 20.54 19.27
N THR A 63 -15.99 21.49 18.93
CA THR A 63 -17.43 21.33 19.10
C THR A 63 -18.02 20.58 17.90
N TRP A 64 -17.88 19.25 17.90
CA TRP A 64 -18.75 18.37 17.12
C TRP A 64 -19.64 17.61 18.08
N SER A 65 -20.91 18.02 18.15
CA SER A 65 -21.93 17.40 18.98
C SER A 65 -22.21 15.97 18.52
N VAL A 66 -21.94 14.99 19.38
CA VAL A 66 -22.38 13.60 19.21
C VAL A 66 -23.78 13.46 19.83
N PRO A 67 -24.82 13.02 19.10
CA PRO A 67 -26.14 12.78 19.69
C PRO A 67 -26.10 11.54 20.59
N THR A 68 -26.45 11.70 21.85
CA THR A 68 -26.66 10.57 22.78
C THR A 68 -28.09 10.07 22.61
N ALA A 69 -28.25 8.76 22.36
CA ALA A 69 -29.53 8.11 22.27
C ALA A 69 -30.11 7.89 23.68
N GLN A 70 -31.17 8.61 24.03
CA GLN A 70 -32.34 8.16 24.81
C GLN A 70 -33.11 9.37 25.33
N GLU A 71 -34.16 9.78 24.61
CA GLU A 71 -35.40 10.32 25.18
C GLU A 71 -36.53 10.13 24.16
N ALA A 72 -37.72 9.91 24.69
CA ALA A 72 -38.77 9.08 24.13
C ALA A 72 -39.76 9.81 23.20
N VAL A 73 -40.22 9.06 22.18
CA VAL A 73 -41.61 8.93 21.68
C VAL A 73 -42.52 10.18 21.71
N SER A 74 -42.80 10.74 20.53
CA SER A 74 -44.10 11.35 20.22
C SER A 74 -44.42 11.22 18.73
N GLU A 75 -45.64 10.78 18.43
CA GLU A 75 -46.14 10.39 17.10
C GLU A 75 -46.36 11.56 16.12
N GLY A 76 -45.95 11.35 14.84
CA GLY A 76 -46.53 11.93 13.61
C GLY A 76 -45.76 13.08 12.93
N PRO A 77 -46.00 13.37 11.63
CA PRO A 77 -46.07 12.49 10.46
C PRO A 77 -44.79 12.57 9.59
N VAL A 78 -44.53 11.50 8.83
CA VAL A 78 -43.37 11.31 7.95
C VAL A 78 -43.24 12.43 6.90
N SER A 79 -42.09 13.10 6.85
CA SER A 79 -41.68 13.96 5.74
C SER A 79 -40.46 13.39 5.01
N LYS A 80 -40.48 13.55 3.70
CA LYS A 80 -39.72 12.82 2.69
C LYS A 80 -38.27 13.34 2.61
N GLU A 81 -37.30 12.67 3.22
CA GLU A 81 -35.88 12.91 2.86
C GLU A 81 -34.91 11.74 3.11
N GLU A 82 -35.35 10.61 3.69
CA GLU A 82 -34.50 9.41 3.88
C GLU A 82 -34.41 8.47 2.66
N THR A 83 -34.88 8.86 1.47
CA THR A 83 -34.95 7.95 0.31
C THR A 83 -33.81 8.08 -0.70
N ALA A 84 -32.79 8.91 -0.44
CA ALA A 84 -31.75 9.20 -1.43
C ALA A 84 -30.53 8.24 -1.41
N TRP A 85 -30.21 7.60 -0.29
CA TRP A 85 -29.07 6.67 -0.19
C TRP A 85 -29.40 5.24 -0.69
N ALA A 86 -30.68 4.84 -0.69
CA ALA A 86 -31.12 3.52 -1.14
C ALA A 86 -31.18 3.33 -2.67
N GLN A 87 -30.78 4.33 -3.48
CA GLN A 87 -30.96 4.32 -4.94
C GLN A 87 -29.72 3.98 -5.79
N ARG A 88 -28.61 3.49 -5.20
CA ARG A 88 -27.58 2.81 -6.01
C ARG A 88 -27.96 1.34 -6.19
N GLY A 89 -28.79 1.06 -7.19
CA GLY A 89 -29.22 -0.30 -7.52
C GLY A 89 -28.05 -1.22 -7.90
N LEU A 90 -28.13 -2.47 -7.46
CA LEU A 90 -27.26 -3.57 -7.87
C LEU A 90 -27.50 -3.92 -9.35
N VAL A 91 -26.47 -4.43 -10.02
CA VAL A 91 -26.55 -4.83 -11.44
C VAL A 91 -26.15 -6.30 -11.58
N CYS A 92 -27.04 -7.09 -12.17
CA CYS A 92 -26.82 -8.53 -12.31
C CYS A 92 -25.70 -8.78 -13.31
N VAL A 93 -24.63 -9.44 -12.87
CA VAL A 93 -23.45 -9.72 -13.72
C VAL A 93 -23.79 -10.56 -14.95
N ARG A 94 -24.92 -11.28 -14.92
CA ARG A 94 -25.35 -12.17 -16.00
C ARG A 94 -26.27 -11.51 -17.02
N CYS A 95 -27.31 -10.82 -16.55
CA CYS A 95 -28.39 -10.30 -17.42
C CYS A 95 -28.45 -8.77 -17.45
N ASN A 96 -27.53 -8.09 -16.76
CA ASN A 96 -27.46 -6.64 -16.60
C ASN A 96 -28.74 -5.98 -16.06
N ARG A 97 -29.65 -6.76 -15.46
CA ARG A 97 -30.83 -6.24 -14.79
C ARG A 97 -30.40 -5.43 -13.58
N LYS A 98 -30.91 -4.20 -13.48
CA LYS A 98 -30.73 -3.34 -12.31
C LYS A 98 -31.86 -3.60 -11.31
N GLY A 99 -31.55 -3.63 -10.02
CA GLY A 99 -32.52 -3.85 -8.96
C GLY A 99 -31.97 -3.43 -7.61
N SER A 100 -32.81 -3.43 -6.59
CA SER A 100 -32.40 -3.17 -5.21
C SER A 100 -31.76 -4.42 -4.58
N VAL A 101 -31.26 -4.30 -3.36
CA VAL A 101 -30.68 -5.44 -2.62
C VAL A 101 -31.67 -6.59 -2.45
N VAL A 102 -32.98 -6.33 -2.38
CA VAL A 102 -34.01 -7.38 -2.28
C VAL A 102 -34.32 -8.07 -3.62
N ASP A 103 -33.90 -7.48 -4.75
CA ASP A 103 -34.07 -8.06 -6.09
C ASP A 103 -32.91 -8.99 -6.48
N PHE A 104 -31.92 -9.17 -5.58
CA PHE A 104 -30.69 -9.92 -5.80
C PHE A 104 -30.53 -11.05 -4.77
N LEU A 105 -29.76 -12.07 -5.14
CA LEU A 105 -29.35 -13.12 -4.22
C LEU A 105 -28.40 -12.54 -3.16
N SER A 106 -28.18 -13.32 -2.10
CA SER A 106 -27.29 -12.95 -0.99
C SER A 106 -25.83 -12.69 -1.41
N ASP A 107 -25.43 -13.11 -2.61
CA ASP A 107 -24.12 -12.81 -3.17
C ASP A 107 -23.98 -11.36 -3.67
N GLY A 108 -25.09 -10.63 -3.80
CA GLY A 108 -25.13 -9.24 -4.29
C GLY A 108 -24.77 -9.09 -5.78
N LEU A 109 -24.59 -10.19 -6.51
CA LEU A 109 -24.09 -10.20 -7.90
C LEU A 109 -25.15 -10.70 -8.89
N HIS A 110 -26.08 -11.55 -8.46
CA HIS A 110 -27.07 -12.18 -9.33
C HIS A 110 -28.50 -11.83 -8.96
N CYS A 111 -29.32 -11.46 -9.95
CA CYS A 111 -30.74 -11.14 -9.70
C CYS A 111 -31.66 -12.38 -9.60
N SER A 112 -31.13 -13.60 -9.75
CA SER A 112 -31.90 -14.86 -9.61
C SER A 112 -30.96 -16.06 -9.59
N GLU A 113 -31.42 -17.15 -8.98
CA GLU A 113 -30.72 -18.45 -8.99
C GLU A 113 -30.43 -18.95 -10.41
N ARG A 114 -31.31 -18.62 -11.36
CA ARG A 114 -31.13 -18.95 -12.78
C ARG A 114 -29.93 -18.21 -13.40
N CYS A 115 -29.71 -16.94 -13.03
CA CYS A 115 -28.57 -16.16 -13.52
C CYS A 115 -27.24 -16.72 -12.98
N LEU A 116 -27.21 -17.08 -11.69
CA LEU A 116 -26.06 -17.73 -11.05
C LEU A 116 -25.74 -19.08 -11.71
N GLN A 117 -26.76 -19.92 -11.91
CA GLN A 117 -26.58 -21.23 -12.55
C GLN A 117 -26.10 -21.14 -14.00
N GLN A 118 -26.56 -20.13 -14.75
CA GLN A 118 -26.11 -19.91 -16.13
C GLN A 118 -24.65 -19.47 -16.21
N GLU A 119 -24.20 -18.60 -15.30
CA GLU A 119 -22.79 -18.21 -15.22
C GLU A 119 -21.91 -19.40 -14.83
N GLN A 120 -22.33 -20.18 -13.83
CA GLN A 120 -21.64 -21.41 -13.43
C GLN A 120 -21.57 -22.44 -14.57
N GLN A 121 -22.61 -22.56 -15.39
CA GLN A 121 -22.63 -23.46 -16.53
C GLN A 121 -21.71 -22.98 -17.66
N GLU A 122 -21.65 -21.69 -17.95
CA GLU A 122 -20.68 -21.13 -18.90
C GLU A 122 -19.24 -21.31 -18.42
N TYR A 123 -18.99 -21.13 -17.13
CA TYR A 123 -17.68 -21.40 -16.54
C TYR A 123 -17.27 -22.88 -16.70
N LYS A 124 -18.20 -23.81 -16.47
CA LYS A 124 -17.98 -25.26 -16.73
C LYS A 124 -17.73 -25.55 -18.21
N LEU A 125 -18.47 -24.92 -19.12
CA LEU A 125 -18.28 -25.08 -20.58
C LEU A 125 -16.94 -24.49 -21.04
N ALA A 126 -16.50 -23.36 -20.48
CA ALA A 126 -15.20 -22.76 -20.75
C ALA A 126 -14.05 -23.67 -20.27
N LEU A 127 -14.20 -24.29 -19.10
CA LEU A 127 -13.27 -25.30 -18.58
C LEU A 127 -13.23 -26.56 -19.47
N ALA A 128 -14.37 -27.04 -19.94
CA ALA A 128 -14.45 -28.17 -20.85
C ALA A 128 -13.77 -27.88 -22.20
N ARG A 129 -14.03 -26.70 -22.80
CA ARG A 129 -13.35 -26.23 -24.02
C ARG A 129 -11.83 -26.13 -23.83
N LYS A 130 -11.38 -25.71 -22.64
CA LYS A 130 -9.95 -25.64 -22.30
C LYS A 130 -9.32 -27.03 -22.20
N LYS A 131 -10.03 -28.03 -21.64
CA LYS A 131 -9.56 -29.43 -21.59
C LYS A 131 -9.42 -30.04 -23.00
N VAL A 132 -10.43 -29.88 -23.85
CA VAL A 132 -10.38 -30.38 -25.24
C VAL A 132 -9.21 -29.75 -26.01
N ARG A 133 -8.96 -28.46 -25.83
CA ARG A 133 -7.83 -27.76 -26.47
C ARG A 133 -6.46 -28.23 -25.97
N ILE A 134 -6.38 -28.73 -24.74
CA ILE A 134 -5.15 -29.31 -24.17
C ILE A 134 -4.94 -30.72 -24.73
N GLU A 135 -5.98 -31.54 -24.79
CA GLU A 135 -5.93 -32.90 -25.34
C GLU A 135 -5.61 -32.91 -26.85
N GLU A 136 -6.19 -32.00 -27.65
CA GLU A 136 -5.82 -31.81 -29.06
C GLU A 136 -4.36 -31.38 -29.25
N LYS A 137 -3.77 -30.70 -28.26
CA LYS A 137 -2.38 -30.23 -28.32
C LYS A 137 -1.39 -31.32 -27.91
N GLU A 138 -1.83 -32.31 -27.14
CA GLU A 138 -1.04 -33.49 -26.79
C GLU A 138 -1.06 -34.55 -27.91
N SER A 139 -2.18 -34.70 -28.63
CA SER A 139 -2.29 -35.65 -29.75
C SER A 139 -1.52 -35.26 -31.01
N ARG A 140 -1.15 -33.97 -31.16
CA ARG A 140 -0.39 -33.46 -32.33
C ARG A 140 1.14 -33.45 -32.16
N ARG A 141 1.72 -34.13 -31.18
CA ARG A 141 3.18 -34.19 -31.00
C ARG A 141 3.81 -35.35 -31.80
N PRO A 142 4.66 -35.10 -32.81
CA PRO A 142 5.42 -36.16 -33.46
C PRO A 142 6.62 -36.61 -32.61
N ALA A 143 6.98 -37.88 -32.72
CA ALA A 143 8.11 -38.49 -32.03
C ALA A 143 9.46 -38.08 -32.63
N ARG A 144 10.29 -37.45 -31.77
CA ARG A 144 11.76 -37.30 -31.76
C ARG A 144 12.50 -36.77 -33.01
N GLY A 145 13.28 -35.71 -32.74
CA GLY A 145 14.54 -35.40 -33.42
C GLY A 145 15.45 -34.63 -32.46
N ALA A 146 16.62 -35.20 -32.15
CA ALA A 146 17.58 -34.63 -31.22
C ALA A 146 18.14 -33.29 -31.77
N THR A 147 17.94 -32.18 -31.05
CA THR A 147 18.66 -30.94 -31.30
C THR A 147 19.07 -30.24 -30.01
N ARG A 148 20.38 -29.94 -29.98
CA ARG A 148 21.22 -29.14 -29.09
C ARG A 148 20.52 -28.35 -27.98
N GLY A 149 20.97 -28.64 -26.76
CA GLY A 149 20.53 -28.03 -25.50
C GLY A 149 20.52 -26.51 -25.50
N ARG A 150 19.33 -25.94 -25.62
CA ARG A 150 19.01 -24.63 -25.03
C ARG A 150 18.96 -24.85 -23.51
N LYS A 151 19.96 -24.36 -22.78
CA LYS A 151 19.96 -24.30 -21.31
C LYS A 151 18.69 -23.55 -20.86
N LYS A 152 17.61 -24.28 -20.61
CA LYS A 152 16.46 -23.80 -19.84
C LYS A 152 17.03 -23.39 -18.48
N ARG A 153 16.86 -22.12 -18.08
CA ARG A 153 17.28 -21.62 -16.75
C ARG A 153 16.72 -22.58 -15.70
N ARG A 154 17.58 -23.46 -15.17
CA ARG A 154 17.27 -24.40 -14.08
C ARG A 154 17.12 -23.69 -12.72
N GLY A 155 17.28 -22.36 -12.68
CA GLY A 155 17.39 -21.55 -11.46
C GLY A 155 16.09 -21.39 -10.68
N ASP A 156 15.02 -20.94 -11.32
CA ASP A 156 13.78 -20.54 -10.59
C ASP A 156 13.11 -21.74 -9.90
N ALA A 157 13.05 -22.89 -10.56
CA ALA A 157 12.53 -24.13 -9.96
C ALA A 157 13.45 -24.72 -8.87
N ALA A 158 14.72 -24.32 -8.82
CA ALA A 158 15.60 -24.66 -7.71
C ALA A 158 15.35 -23.76 -6.49
N LEU A 159 15.04 -22.47 -6.71
CA LEU A 159 14.68 -21.55 -5.63
C LEU A 159 13.43 -22.00 -4.87
N LEU A 160 12.44 -22.56 -5.57
CA LEU A 160 11.24 -23.08 -4.91
C LEU A 160 11.53 -24.30 -4.00
N ARG A 161 12.64 -25.01 -4.24
CA ARG A 161 13.06 -26.16 -3.40
C ARG A 161 14.02 -25.76 -2.28
N TYR A 162 14.38 -24.48 -2.19
CA TYR A 162 15.21 -23.99 -1.09
C TYR A 162 14.45 -24.12 0.23
N THR A 163 15.10 -24.69 1.23
CA THR A 163 14.52 -24.92 2.54
C THR A 163 14.83 -23.78 3.50
N VAL A 164 13.80 -23.31 4.20
CA VAL A 164 13.89 -22.31 5.26
C VAL A 164 13.72 -23.04 6.61
N PRO A 165 14.67 -22.90 7.55
CA PRO A 165 14.51 -23.45 8.89
C PRO A 165 13.27 -22.86 9.58
N TYR A 166 12.41 -23.70 10.15
CA TYR A 166 11.19 -23.23 10.80
C TYR A 166 10.77 -24.19 11.94
N GLY A 167 10.45 -23.66 13.13
CA GLY A 167 9.91 -24.47 14.24
C GLY A 167 10.89 -25.44 14.92
N GLY A 168 12.18 -25.09 15.02
CA GLY A 168 13.21 -25.89 15.71
C GLY A 168 14.04 -26.81 14.79
N LYS A 169 15.03 -27.50 15.36
CA LYS A 169 16.16 -28.17 14.66
C LYS A 169 15.82 -29.27 13.62
N LYS A 170 14.55 -29.63 13.42
CA LYS A 170 14.14 -30.73 12.52
C LYS A 170 13.07 -30.40 11.48
N LYS A 171 12.46 -29.20 11.50
CA LYS A 171 11.39 -28.83 10.56
C LYS A 171 11.90 -27.77 9.58
N ALA A 172 11.65 -28.00 8.30
CA ALA A 172 12.09 -27.14 7.21
C ALA A 172 10.92 -26.89 6.27
N TRP A 173 10.72 -25.65 5.87
CA TRP A 173 9.67 -25.23 4.95
C TRP A 173 10.26 -24.96 3.56
N CYS A 174 9.57 -25.31 2.48
CA CYS A 174 9.93 -24.86 1.13
C CYS A 174 8.70 -24.63 0.25
N TRP A 175 8.84 -23.73 -0.71
CA TRP A 175 7.77 -23.39 -1.66
C TRP A 175 7.26 -24.58 -2.45
N ALA A 176 8.15 -25.48 -2.90
CA ALA A 176 7.78 -26.61 -3.75
C ALA A 176 6.79 -27.55 -3.05
N SER A 177 7.11 -27.96 -1.82
CA SER A 177 6.21 -28.80 -1.01
C SER A 177 4.94 -28.06 -0.62
N TYR A 178 5.04 -26.76 -0.31
CA TYR A 178 3.87 -25.95 0.06
C TYR A 178 2.88 -25.81 -1.11
N LEU A 179 3.36 -25.51 -2.32
CA LEU A 179 2.53 -25.41 -3.52
C LEU A 179 1.87 -26.73 -3.89
N GLU A 180 2.58 -27.85 -3.72
CA GLU A 180 2.02 -29.19 -3.93
C GLU A 180 0.92 -29.52 -2.92
N GLN A 181 1.15 -29.24 -1.64
CA GLN A 181 0.20 -29.47 -0.56
C GLN A 181 -1.08 -28.64 -0.75
N GLU A 182 -0.94 -27.34 -1.00
CA GLU A 182 -2.07 -26.43 -1.17
C GLU A 182 -2.73 -26.52 -2.55
N ARG A 183 -2.19 -27.39 -3.44
CA ARG A 183 -2.62 -27.49 -4.85
C ARG A 183 -2.66 -26.12 -5.54
N ALA A 184 -1.69 -25.27 -5.21
CA ALA A 184 -1.63 -23.89 -5.61
C ALA A 184 -0.54 -23.64 -6.66
N ILE A 185 -0.55 -22.44 -7.25
CA ILE A 185 0.47 -22.00 -8.20
C ILE A 185 1.15 -20.74 -7.69
N ALA A 186 2.46 -20.65 -7.85
CA ALA A 186 3.17 -19.40 -7.65
C ALA A 186 2.86 -18.44 -8.80
N ALA A 187 2.75 -17.14 -8.49
CA ALA A 187 2.68 -16.09 -9.47
C ALA A 187 3.91 -16.17 -10.40
N PRO A 188 3.73 -16.29 -11.73
CA PRO A 188 4.88 -16.38 -12.64
C PRO A 188 5.77 -15.14 -12.57
N SER A 189 7.10 -15.32 -12.53
CA SER A 189 8.08 -14.21 -12.41
C SER A 189 7.95 -13.12 -13.49
N LYS A 190 7.37 -13.46 -14.66
CA LYS A 190 7.11 -12.53 -15.76
C LYS A 190 6.00 -11.50 -15.49
N LEU A 191 5.20 -11.70 -14.43
CA LEU A 191 4.17 -10.76 -14.01
C LEU A 191 4.75 -9.60 -13.20
N PHE A 192 5.95 -9.79 -12.65
CA PHE A 192 6.66 -8.82 -11.84
C PHE A 192 7.55 -7.92 -12.71
N LYS A 193 7.67 -6.65 -12.31
CA LYS A 193 8.60 -5.67 -12.88
C LYS A 193 10.04 -6.04 -12.53
N GLU A 194 11.00 -5.42 -13.21
CA GLU A 194 12.43 -5.70 -13.01
C GLU A 194 12.86 -5.49 -11.54
N TYR A 195 12.43 -4.40 -10.91
CA TYR A 195 12.75 -4.06 -9.52
C TYR A 195 12.01 -4.93 -8.48
N GLN A 196 10.92 -5.60 -8.87
CA GLN A 196 10.22 -6.59 -8.03
C GLN A 196 10.84 -7.99 -8.14
N SER A 197 11.49 -8.27 -9.27
CA SER A 197 11.99 -9.60 -9.62
C SER A 197 13.31 -9.94 -8.93
N PHE A 198 13.90 -11.07 -9.31
CA PHE A 198 15.19 -11.51 -8.77
C PHE A 198 16.32 -10.54 -9.16
N PRO A 199 16.98 -9.89 -8.19
CA PRO A 199 18.05 -8.95 -8.49
C PRO A 199 19.23 -9.65 -9.15
N GLN A 200 19.85 -8.98 -10.13
CA GLN A 200 21.03 -9.50 -10.84
C GLN A 200 22.32 -9.28 -10.04
N CYS A 201 22.36 -8.22 -9.24
CA CYS A 201 23.51 -7.84 -8.43
C CYS A 201 23.28 -8.17 -6.95
N LYS A 202 24.37 -8.48 -6.23
CA LYS A 202 24.33 -8.62 -4.77
C LYS A 202 24.15 -7.25 -4.12
N ASN A 203 23.50 -7.23 -2.95
CA ASN A 203 23.46 -6.05 -2.11
C ASN A 203 24.88 -5.79 -1.55
N GLY A 204 25.46 -4.64 -1.89
CA GLY A 204 26.81 -4.24 -1.47
C GLY A 204 26.84 -3.24 -0.31
N PHE A 205 25.67 -2.80 0.15
CA PHE A 205 25.55 -1.88 1.28
C PHE A 205 25.96 -2.56 2.59
N ARG A 206 26.44 -1.76 3.54
CA ARG A 206 26.88 -2.22 4.86
C ARG A 206 26.38 -1.29 5.94
N VAL A 207 26.12 -1.86 7.11
CA VAL A 207 25.74 -1.10 8.31
C VAL A 207 26.77 0.00 8.58
N GLY A 208 26.29 1.19 8.91
CA GLY A 208 27.09 2.39 9.17
C GLY A 208 27.46 3.21 7.93
N MET A 209 27.22 2.70 6.71
CA MET A 209 27.35 3.52 5.50
C MET A 209 26.31 4.63 5.50
N ARG A 210 26.70 5.81 5.00
CA ARG A 210 25.79 6.96 4.81
C ARG A 210 25.48 7.26 3.36
N LEU A 211 24.28 7.78 3.14
CA LEU A 211 23.72 8.14 1.85
C LEU A 211 22.72 9.30 2.02
N GLU A 212 22.21 9.80 0.90
CA GLU A 212 21.10 10.74 0.85
C GLU A 212 19.85 9.97 0.40
N GLY A 213 18.66 10.32 0.90
CA GLY A 213 17.44 9.66 0.46
C GLY A 213 16.19 10.43 0.86
N ILE A 214 15.09 10.08 0.21
CA ILE A 214 13.80 10.72 0.43
C ILE A 214 13.19 10.21 1.74
N ASP A 215 12.56 11.11 2.50
CA ASP A 215 11.68 10.72 3.61
C ASP A 215 10.37 10.13 3.07
N SER A 216 10.05 8.89 3.43
CA SER A 216 8.84 8.21 2.94
C SER A 216 7.54 8.89 3.39
N GLU A 217 7.57 9.63 4.50
CA GLU A 217 6.42 10.40 5.01
C GLU A 217 6.40 11.85 4.49
N HIS A 218 7.52 12.36 3.97
CA HIS A 218 7.66 13.69 3.37
C HIS A 218 8.42 13.59 2.04
N PRO A 219 7.77 13.16 0.94
CA PRO A 219 8.47 12.78 -0.29
C PRO A 219 9.21 13.92 -1.02
N SER A 220 8.99 15.17 -0.63
CA SER A 220 9.75 16.36 -1.08
C SER A 220 11.12 16.52 -0.41
N MET A 221 11.32 15.89 0.76
CA MET A 221 12.48 16.10 1.61
C MET A 221 13.57 15.06 1.36
N TYR A 222 14.77 15.53 1.02
CA TYR A 222 15.98 14.70 0.99
C TYR A 222 16.73 14.83 2.31
N CYS A 223 17.07 13.70 2.91
CA CYS A 223 17.65 13.62 4.24
C CYS A 223 18.98 12.86 4.25
N VAL A 224 19.79 13.14 5.27
CA VAL A 224 21.00 12.36 5.58
C VAL A 224 20.62 11.06 6.29
N LEU A 225 20.93 9.93 5.66
CA LEU A 225 20.55 8.61 6.16
C LEU A 225 21.76 7.72 6.44
N THR A 226 21.69 6.94 7.50
CA THR A 226 22.63 5.86 7.84
C THR A 226 21.95 4.51 7.62
N ILE A 227 22.70 3.55 7.09
CA ILE A 227 22.25 2.16 7.00
C ILE A 227 22.35 1.53 8.38
N ALA A 228 21.21 1.33 9.03
CA ALA A 228 21.11 0.73 10.35
C ALA A 228 21.17 -0.81 10.28
N GLU A 229 20.60 -1.39 9.22
CA GLU A 229 20.54 -2.85 9.04
C GLU A 229 20.56 -3.24 7.58
N VAL A 230 21.10 -4.43 7.30
CA VAL A 230 21.09 -5.04 5.97
C VAL A 230 20.53 -6.45 6.08
N LEU A 231 19.41 -6.71 5.41
CA LEU A 231 18.74 -8.01 5.43
C LEU A 231 18.44 -8.45 4.00
N GLY A 232 19.22 -9.42 3.51
CA GLY A 232 19.16 -9.86 2.12
C GLY A 232 19.38 -8.71 1.13
N HIS A 233 18.38 -8.42 0.28
CA HIS A 233 18.41 -7.31 -0.68
C HIS A 233 17.77 -6.01 -0.16
N ARG A 234 17.40 -5.98 1.13
CA ARG A 234 16.75 -4.83 1.78
C ARG A 234 17.70 -4.19 2.77
N ILE A 235 17.53 -2.89 2.94
CA ILE A 235 18.30 -2.08 3.87
C ILE A 235 17.33 -1.26 4.72
N ARG A 236 17.61 -1.18 6.03
CA ARG A 236 16.92 -0.28 6.94
C ARG A 236 17.69 1.01 7.04
N LEU A 237 17.02 2.12 6.76
CA LEU A 237 17.58 3.46 6.76
C LEU A 237 17.15 4.18 8.04
N HIS A 238 18.11 4.87 8.63
CA HIS A 238 17.96 5.65 9.85
C HIS A 238 18.27 7.12 9.56
N PHE A 239 17.43 8.02 10.06
CA PHE A 239 17.68 9.45 10.01
C PHE A 239 18.70 9.86 11.06
N ASP A 240 19.87 10.34 10.65
CA ASP A 240 20.96 10.67 11.59
C ASP A 240 20.46 11.62 12.70
N LYS A 241 20.67 11.22 13.96
CA LYS A 241 20.30 11.98 15.18
C LYS A 241 18.79 12.08 15.47
N TYR A 242 17.95 11.40 14.70
CA TYR A 242 16.53 11.23 15.03
C TYR A 242 16.30 9.91 15.77
N SER A 243 15.05 9.69 16.20
CA SER A 243 14.64 8.45 16.86
C SER A 243 14.54 7.30 15.86
N ASP A 244 14.93 6.09 16.27
CA ASP A 244 14.83 4.87 15.46
C ASP A 244 13.38 4.50 15.07
N CYS A 245 12.37 5.14 15.69
CA CYS A 245 10.97 4.95 15.29
C CYS A 245 10.65 5.48 13.88
N TYR A 246 11.50 6.35 13.33
CA TYR A 246 11.39 6.85 11.96
C TYR A 246 12.15 5.98 10.95
N ASP A 247 12.81 4.90 11.40
CA ASP A 247 13.52 4.02 10.49
C ASP A 247 12.56 3.33 9.53
N PHE A 248 12.98 3.24 8.27
CA PHE A 248 12.17 2.62 7.22
C PHE A 248 13.01 1.68 6.36
N TRP A 249 12.33 0.74 5.71
CA TRP A 249 12.98 -0.27 4.88
C TRP A 249 12.80 0.05 3.40
N VAL A 250 13.87 -0.13 2.63
CA VAL A 250 13.83 -0.09 1.17
C VAL A 250 14.61 -1.25 0.57
N ASN A 251 14.29 -1.60 -0.67
CA ASN A 251 15.18 -2.44 -1.47
C ASN A 251 16.48 -1.69 -1.80
N SER A 252 17.60 -2.39 -1.88
CA SER A 252 18.90 -1.79 -2.21
C SER A 252 18.96 -1.15 -3.61
N SER A 253 17.99 -1.46 -4.47
CA SER A 253 17.79 -0.87 -5.79
C SER A 253 16.78 0.28 -5.82
N SER A 254 16.42 0.83 -4.65
CA SER A 254 15.39 1.88 -4.57
C SER A 254 15.77 3.11 -5.40
N PRO A 255 14.82 3.69 -6.17
CA PRO A 255 15.02 4.95 -6.87
C PRO A 255 15.10 6.17 -5.92
N ASP A 256 14.74 5.99 -4.65
CA ASP A 256 14.58 7.04 -3.64
C ASP A 256 15.83 7.25 -2.77
N ILE A 257 16.92 6.54 -3.10
CA ILE A 257 18.21 6.67 -2.42
C ILE A 257 19.30 7.11 -3.39
N HIS A 258 20.20 7.94 -2.91
CA HIS A 258 21.23 8.61 -3.69
C HIS A 258 22.58 8.61 -2.97
N PRO A 259 23.70 8.60 -3.71
CA PRO A 259 25.01 8.71 -3.10
C PRO A 259 25.21 10.09 -2.48
N VAL A 260 26.07 10.16 -1.47
CA VAL A 260 26.51 11.42 -0.87
C VAL A 260 27.01 12.43 -1.93
N GLY A 261 26.53 13.67 -1.81
CA GLY A 261 26.79 14.77 -2.73
C GLY A 261 25.85 14.80 -3.94
N TRP A 262 24.78 14.00 -3.96
CA TRP A 262 23.82 14.01 -5.05
C TRP A 262 22.99 15.29 -5.04
N CYS A 263 22.43 15.67 -3.90
CA CYS A 263 21.61 16.88 -3.73
C CYS A 263 22.35 18.13 -4.19
N GLU A 264 23.61 18.31 -3.75
CA GLU A 264 24.47 19.43 -4.18
C GLU A 264 24.70 19.42 -5.69
N LYS A 265 24.93 18.24 -6.29
CA LYS A 265 25.16 18.09 -7.73
C LYS A 265 23.91 18.40 -8.56
N THR A 266 22.73 18.04 -8.06
CA THR A 266 21.46 18.16 -8.78
C THR A 266 20.68 19.42 -8.42
N GLY A 267 21.16 20.21 -7.43
CA GLY A 267 20.52 21.44 -6.98
C GLY A 267 19.35 21.23 -6.01
N HIS A 268 19.22 20.04 -5.41
CA HIS A 268 18.17 19.75 -4.42
C HIS A 268 18.62 20.17 -3.03
N LYS A 269 17.65 20.53 -2.18
CA LYS A 269 17.90 20.84 -0.78
C LYS A 269 18.09 19.54 0.00
N LEU A 270 19.25 19.41 0.67
CA LEU A 270 19.50 18.36 1.63
C LEU A 270 19.20 18.86 3.04
N HIS A 271 18.33 18.17 3.76
CA HIS A 271 18.02 18.44 5.15
C HIS A 271 19.10 17.86 6.07
N PRO A 272 19.71 18.69 6.93
CA PRO A 272 20.78 18.26 7.81
C PRO A 272 20.24 17.36 8.94
N PRO A 273 21.11 16.54 9.57
CA PRO A 273 20.75 15.79 10.77
C PRO A 273 20.27 16.68 11.92
N LYS A 274 19.47 16.11 12.84
CA LYS A 274 18.85 16.85 13.95
C LYS A 274 19.88 17.66 14.74
N GLY A 275 19.60 18.95 14.92
CA GLY A 275 20.42 19.86 15.73
C GLY A 275 21.55 20.57 14.97
N MET A 276 21.72 20.30 13.68
CA MET A 276 22.56 21.12 12.80
C MET A 276 21.71 22.06 11.95
N LYS A 277 22.21 23.27 11.69
CA LYS A 277 21.56 24.22 10.78
C LYS A 277 21.96 23.94 9.34
N ASP A 278 21.11 24.35 8.41
CA ASP A 278 21.32 24.19 6.96
C ASP A 278 22.67 24.80 6.53
N GLU A 279 23.02 25.97 7.05
CA GLU A 279 24.25 26.69 6.69
C GLU A 279 25.52 26.09 7.30
N GLU A 280 25.37 25.29 8.35
CA GLU A 280 26.47 24.67 9.09
C GLU A 280 26.82 23.28 8.52
N PHE A 281 25.87 22.64 7.84
CA PHE A 281 26.06 21.31 7.30
C PHE A 281 26.85 21.31 5.99
N SER A 282 27.95 20.55 5.97
CA SER A 282 28.55 20.08 4.74
C SER A 282 29.05 18.66 4.94
N TRP A 283 28.92 17.82 3.91
CA TRP A 283 29.47 16.47 3.96
C TRP A 283 30.95 16.46 4.33
N SER A 284 31.73 17.39 3.78
CA SER A 284 33.15 17.60 4.07
C SER A 284 33.45 17.79 5.57
N SER A 285 32.68 18.63 6.26
CA SER A 285 32.83 18.85 7.70
C SER A 285 32.29 17.68 8.52
N TYR A 286 31.17 17.10 8.08
CA TYR A 286 30.53 15.98 8.75
C TYR A 286 31.42 14.72 8.78
N PHE A 287 32.19 14.48 7.70
CA PHE A 287 33.16 13.37 7.62
C PHE A 287 34.27 13.46 8.67
N LYS A 288 34.83 14.66 8.86
CA LYS A 288 35.98 14.90 9.74
C LYS A 288 35.62 14.61 11.20
N LEU A 289 34.38 14.87 11.59
CA LEU A 289 33.93 14.72 12.97
C LEU A 289 33.68 13.25 13.36
N ASN A 290 33.35 12.38 12.41
CA ASN A 290 32.66 11.11 12.71
C ASN A 290 33.30 9.84 12.09
N LYS A 291 34.48 9.91 11.46
CA LYS A 291 35.13 8.76 10.76
C LYS A 291 34.16 8.00 9.85
N ILE A 292 33.38 8.75 9.09
CA ILE A 292 32.21 8.25 8.35
C ILE A 292 32.64 7.43 7.13
N GLN A 293 31.98 6.29 6.92
CA GLN A 293 31.99 5.59 5.64
C GLN A 293 30.77 6.01 4.81
N THR A 294 30.99 6.43 3.56
CA THR A 294 29.90 6.69 2.61
C THR A 294 29.60 5.46 1.78
N ALA A 295 28.34 5.30 1.37
CA ALA A 295 27.97 4.27 0.41
C ALA A 295 28.61 4.59 -0.96
N PRO A 296 29.37 3.64 -1.56
CA PRO A 296 29.97 3.86 -2.87
C PRO A 296 28.94 4.14 -3.96
N LYS A 297 29.24 5.10 -4.85
CA LYS A 297 28.37 5.49 -5.97
C LYS A 297 27.93 4.33 -6.86
N ALA A 298 28.76 3.28 -6.99
CA ALA A 298 28.48 2.10 -7.79
C ALA A 298 27.35 1.20 -7.24
N LEU A 299 26.91 1.42 -5.99
CA LEU A 299 25.80 0.68 -5.41
C LEU A 299 24.42 1.21 -5.83
N PHE A 300 24.36 2.43 -6.37
CA PHE A 300 23.11 3.11 -6.74
C PHE A 300 22.80 2.87 -8.22
N GLN A 301 21.61 2.32 -8.50
CA GLN A 301 21.19 1.99 -9.88
C GLN A 301 20.73 3.23 -10.68
N ASN A 302 20.39 4.32 -9.98
CA ASN A 302 19.79 5.57 -10.48
C ASN A 302 20.81 6.49 -11.19
N GLN A 303 21.72 5.94 -11.99
CA GLN A 303 22.75 6.73 -12.68
C GLN A 303 22.74 6.60 -14.20
N ASN A 304 22.08 5.59 -14.77
CA ASN A 304 22.19 5.26 -16.19
C ASN A 304 20.86 4.91 -16.86
N MET A 305 19.72 5.44 -16.39
CA MET A 305 18.48 5.29 -17.14
C MET A 305 18.45 6.25 -18.33
N THR A 306 18.25 5.71 -19.54
CA THR A 306 17.96 6.51 -20.72
C THR A 306 16.67 7.28 -20.48
N VAL A 307 16.78 8.59 -20.28
CA VAL A 307 15.63 9.48 -20.09
C VAL A 307 14.81 9.45 -21.38
N THR A 308 13.66 8.78 -21.33
CA THR A 308 12.65 8.93 -22.38
C THR A 308 12.14 10.36 -22.28
N PRO A 309 12.17 11.18 -23.35
CA PRO A 309 11.70 12.55 -23.28
C PRO A 309 10.26 12.61 -22.78
N SER A 310 10.09 13.04 -21.53
CA SER A 310 8.79 13.24 -20.92
C SER A 310 8.18 14.54 -21.43
N GLY A 311 6.85 14.61 -21.53
CA GLY A 311 6.13 15.86 -21.80
C GLY A 311 5.94 16.71 -20.54
N PHE A 312 6.24 16.16 -19.35
CA PHE A 312 6.13 16.82 -18.06
C PHE A 312 7.33 17.73 -17.78
N ARG A 313 7.10 18.84 -17.09
CA ARG A 313 8.11 19.79 -16.61
C ARG A 313 7.73 20.30 -15.22
N VAL A 314 8.73 20.65 -14.41
CA VAL A 314 8.52 21.38 -13.16
C VAL A 314 7.72 22.66 -13.42
N GLY A 315 6.77 22.95 -12.54
CA GLY A 315 5.82 24.07 -12.63
C GLY A 315 4.56 23.76 -13.46
N MET A 316 4.48 22.61 -14.14
CA MET A 316 3.25 22.22 -14.82
C MET A 316 2.17 21.79 -13.82
N LYS A 317 0.91 22.16 -14.09
CA LYS A 317 -0.25 21.79 -13.27
C LYS A 317 -1.04 20.63 -13.86
N LEU A 318 -1.64 19.83 -12.98
CA LEU A 318 -2.43 18.65 -13.31
C LEU A 318 -3.50 18.39 -12.24
N GLU A 319 -4.34 17.40 -12.47
CA GLU A 319 -5.29 16.89 -11.48
C GLU A 319 -4.74 15.59 -10.88
N ALA A 320 -4.70 15.47 -9.56
CA ALA A 320 -4.10 14.32 -8.88
C ALA A 320 -5.02 13.74 -7.79
N ILE A 321 -5.02 12.42 -7.65
CA ILE A 321 -5.66 11.71 -6.53
C ILE A 321 -4.77 11.82 -5.29
N ASP A 322 -5.35 12.22 -4.16
CA ASP A 322 -4.71 12.13 -2.85
C ASP A 322 -4.59 10.65 -2.44
N LYS A 323 -3.36 10.13 -2.31
CA LYS A 323 -3.14 8.74 -1.91
C LYS A 323 -3.57 8.45 -0.48
N LYS A 324 -3.54 9.45 0.41
CA LYS A 324 -4.03 9.32 1.79
C LYS A 324 -5.56 9.32 1.82
N ASN A 325 -6.19 10.04 0.89
CA ASN A 325 -7.64 10.10 0.74
C ASN A 325 -8.09 9.90 -0.72
N PRO A 326 -8.15 8.66 -1.22
CA PRO A 326 -8.39 8.37 -2.65
C PRO A 326 -9.73 8.86 -3.24
N SER A 327 -10.64 9.35 -2.39
CA SER A 327 -11.89 9.99 -2.79
C SER A 327 -11.69 11.40 -3.35
N PHE A 328 -10.57 12.06 -3.04
CA PHE A 328 -10.28 13.42 -3.49
C PHE A 328 -9.38 13.41 -4.73
N ILE A 329 -9.84 14.13 -5.75
CA ILE A 329 -9.03 14.55 -6.89
C ILE A 329 -8.81 16.05 -6.72
N CYS A 330 -7.56 16.49 -6.75
CA CYS A 330 -7.17 17.82 -6.34
C CYS A 330 -6.36 18.53 -7.43
N VAL A 331 -6.36 19.86 -7.38
CA VAL A 331 -5.40 20.70 -8.11
C VAL A 331 -4.00 20.43 -7.59
N ALA A 332 -3.07 20.13 -8.50
CA ALA A 332 -1.71 19.77 -8.17
C ALA A 332 -0.69 20.35 -9.15
N THR A 333 0.56 20.43 -8.71
CA THR A 333 1.71 20.94 -9.45
C THR A 333 2.84 19.94 -9.43
N ILE A 334 3.59 19.88 -10.53
CA ILE A 334 4.87 19.15 -10.58
C ILE A 334 5.95 20.03 -9.98
N THR A 335 6.44 19.66 -8.79
CA THR A 335 7.43 20.47 -8.05
C THR A 335 8.87 20.02 -8.26
N ASP A 336 9.07 18.76 -8.64
CA ASP A 336 10.40 18.19 -8.84
C ASP A 336 10.41 17.09 -9.93
N MET A 337 11.57 16.82 -10.51
CA MET A 337 11.80 15.78 -11.52
C MET A 337 13.15 15.10 -11.36
N VAL A 338 13.12 13.79 -11.15
CA VAL A 338 14.31 12.93 -11.06
C VAL A 338 14.16 11.77 -12.04
N GLU A 339 15.04 11.74 -13.03
CA GLU A 339 15.03 10.78 -14.14
C GLU A 339 13.69 10.77 -14.90
N SER A 340 12.95 9.65 -14.90
CA SER A 340 11.62 9.52 -15.52
C SER A 340 10.46 9.77 -14.55
N ARG A 341 10.76 10.02 -13.26
CA ARG A 341 9.76 10.30 -12.23
C ARG A 341 9.65 11.78 -11.97
N PHE A 342 8.51 12.17 -11.44
CA PHE A 342 8.23 13.53 -11.03
C PHE A 342 7.43 13.54 -9.73
N LEU A 343 7.66 14.58 -8.94
CA LEU A 343 7.00 14.82 -7.67
C LEU A 343 5.70 15.58 -7.93
N VAL A 344 4.59 15.02 -7.46
CA VAL A 344 3.29 15.67 -7.46
C VAL A 344 3.10 16.32 -6.11
N HIS A 345 2.84 17.62 -6.10
CA HIS A 345 2.51 18.42 -4.93
C HIS A 345 1.08 18.95 -5.04
N PHE A 346 0.34 18.96 -3.93
CA PHE A 346 -1.01 19.49 -3.88
C PHE A 346 -0.99 20.98 -3.54
N ASP A 347 -1.48 21.82 -4.44
CA ASP A 347 -1.36 23.27 -4.32
C ASP A 347 -1.97 23.79 -3.00
N ASN A 348 -1.16 24.51 -2.22
CA ASN A 348 -1.51 25.07 -0.90
C ASN A 348 -1.79 24.01 0.20
N TRP A 349 -1.37 22.76 -0.01
CA TRP A 349 -1.34 21.73 1.04
C TRP A 349 0.07 21.57 1.59
N ASP A 350 0.16 20.82 2.69
CA ASP A 350 1.43 20.40 3.26
C ASP A 350 2.14 19.36 2.36
N GLU A 351 3.47 19.37 2.37
CA GLU A 351 4.29 18.52 1.50
C GLU A 351 4.22 17.02 1.89
N SER A 352 3.69 16.67 3.07
CA SER A 352 3.48 15.27 3.46
C SER A 352 2.45 14.54 2.58
N TYR A 353 1.66 15.25 1.78
CA TYR A 353 0.73 14.66 0.81
C TYR A 353 1.41 14.39 -0.54
N ASP A 354 2.60 14.94 -0.77
CA ASP A 354 3.30 14.79 -2.02
C ASP A 354 3.62 13.32 -2.32
N TYR A 355 3.76 12.98 -3.59
CA TYR A 355 4.26 11.66 -3.95
C TYR A 355 4.98 11.65 -5.30
N TRP A 356 6.00 10.80 -5.38
CA TRP A 356 6.67 10.49 -6.64
C TRP A 356 5.83 9.57 -7.50
N CYS A 357 5.77 9.85 -8.80
CA CYS A 357 5.15 8.98 -9.78
C CYS A 357 5.79 9.13 -11.18
N ASP A 358 5.29 8.36 -12.14
CA ASP A 358 5.68 8.45 -13.54
C ASP A 358 4.46 8.70 -14.44
N ALA A 359 4.72 8.88 -15.74
CA ALA A 359 3.70 9.22 -16.73
C ALA A 359 2.57 8.18 -16.88
N THR A 360 2.76 6.95 -16.41
CA THR A 360 1.76 5.87 -16.39
C THR A 360 0.96 5.79 -15.09
N SER A 361 1.20 6.70 -14.13
CA SER A 361 0.47 6.70 -12.87
C SER A 361 -1.03 6.88 -13.10
N LEU A 362 -1.82 6.11 -12.35
CA LEU A 362 -3.29 6.16 -12.38
C LEU A 362 -3.85 7.27 -11.49
N TYR A 363 -2.98 7.85 -10.68
CA TYR A 363 -3.31 8.87 -9.70
C TYR A 363 -3.21 10.28 -10.28
N ILE A 364 -2.89 10.42 -11.56
CA ILE A 364 -2.71 11.71 -12.22
C ILE A 364 -3.54 11.78 -13.48
N HIS A 365 -4.06 12.97 -13.75
CA HIS A 365 -4.92 13.26 -14.88
C HIS A 365 -4.58 14.65 -15.46
N PRO A 366 -4.79 14.85 -16.77
CA PRO A 366 -4.65 16.18 -17.36
C PRO A 366 -5.69 17.14 -16.78
N VAL A 367 -5.35 18.42 -16.81
CA VAL A 367 -6.29 19.52 -16.49
C VAL A 367 -7.59 19.37 -17.28
N GLY A 368 -8.73 19.41 -16.58
CA GLY A 368 -10.08 19.29 -17.15
C GLY A 368 -10.69 17.89 -17.02
N TRP A 369 -9.93 16.88 -16.60
CA TRP A 369 -10.40 15.50 -16.52
C TRP A 369 -11.60 15.32 -15.59
N CYS A 370 -11.61 15.96 -14.42
CA CYS A 370 -12.73 15.92 -13.49
C CYS A 370 -14.02 16.46 -14.13
N GLN A 371 -13.94 17.57 -14.85
CA GLN A 371 -15.07 18.17 -15.56
C GLN A 371 -15.62 17.23 -16.64
N GLU A 372 -14.74 16.60 -17.43
CA GLU A 372 -15.12 15.65 -18.48
C GLU A 372 -15.77 14.37 -17.92
N ASN A 373 -15.38 13.94 -16.72
CA ASN A 373 -15.82 12.69 -16.10
C ASN A 373 -16.91 12.89 -15.03
N GLY A 374 -17.43 14.11 -14.87
CA GLY A 374 -18.46 14.42 -13.87
C GLY A 374 -18.00 14.16 -12.43
N ARG A 375 -16.71 14.37 -12.15
CA ARG A 375 -16.09 14.25 -10.82
C ARG A 375 -15.89 15.64 -10.22
N THR A 376 -15.91 15.69 -8.88
CA THR A 376 -15.64 16.93 -8.14
C THR A 376 -14.14 17.14 -8.02
N LEU A 377 -13.65 18.27 -8.54
CA LEU A 377 -12.29 18.72 -8.34
C LEU A 377 -12.18 19.49 -7.01
N THR A 378 -11.20 19.11 -6.20
CA THR A 378 -10.86 19.79 -4.95
C THR A 378 -9.89 20.92 -5.27
N THR A 379 -10.29 22.15 -4.97
CA THR A 379 -9.50 23.35 -5.22
C THR A 379 -8.42 23.54 -4.16
N PRO A 380 -7.39 24.36 -4.41
CA PRO A 380 -6.41 24.72 -3.39
C PRO A 380 -7.07 25.33 -2.14
N PRO A 381 -6.62 25.00 -0.92
CA PRO A 381 -7.07 25.62 0.31
C PRO A 381 -6.94 27.14 0.26
N GLY A 382 -7.99 27.84 0.68
CA GLY A 382 -8.05 29.31 0.66
C GLY A 382 -8.38 29.93 -0.70
N TYR A 383 -8.68 29.15 -1.73
CA TYR A 383 -9.12 29.69 -3.02
C TYR A 383 -10.49 30.40 -2.88
N PRO A 384 -10.62 31.70 -3.26
CA PRO A 384 -11.80 32.51 -2.91
C PRO A 384 -13.15 32.03 -3.48
N ASP A 385 -13.15 31.43 -4.67
CA ASP A 385 -14.36 30.98 -5.35
C ASP A 385 -14.28 29.49 -5.70
N VAL A 386 -14.44 28.66 -4.67
CA VAL A 386 -14.40 27.19 -4.79
C VAL A 386 -15.48 26.66 -5.74
N LYS A 387 -16.66 27.30 -5.75
CA LYS A 387 -17.81 26.83 -6.55
C LYS A 387 -17.65 27.13 -8.04
N ASN A 388 -16.97 28.21 -8.39
CA ASN A 388 -16.71 28.60 -9.79
C ASN A 388 -15.20 28.54 -10.12
N PHE A 389 -14.47 27.57 -9.55
CA PHE A 389 -13.09 27.35 -9.92
C PHE A 389 -12.97 27.14 -11.44
N SER A 390 -12.05 27.88 -12.06
CA SER A 390 -11.74 27.77 -13.49
C SER A 390 -10.25 27.54 -13.65
N TRP A 391 -9.90 26.45 -14.30
CA TRP A 391 -8.52 26.13 -14.64
C TRP A 391 -7.86 27.23 -15.47
N GLU A 392 -8.59 27.83 -16.42
CA GLU A 392 -8.06 28.92 -17.26
C GLU A 392 -7.64 30.11 -16.42
N LYS A 393 -8.51 30.54 -15.50
CA LYS A 393 -8.24 31.64 -14.58
C LYS A 393 -7.08 31.31 -13.65
N TYR A 394 -7.08 30.12 -13.05
CA TYR A 394 -6.04 29.71 -12.11
C TYR A 394 -4.65 29.57 -12.76
N LEU A 395 -4.59 29.04 -13.98
CA LEU A 395 -3.36 28.95 -14.77
C LEU A 395 -2.82 30.34 -15.12
N ALA A 396 -3.70 31.29 -15.46
CA ALA A 396 -3.31 32.68 -15.72
C ALA A 396 -2.80 33.38 -14.45
N GLU A 397 -3.51 33.24 -13.33
CA GLU A 397 -3.13 33.83 -12.03
C GLU A 397 -1.77 33.32 -11.54
N THR A 398 -1.51 32.02 -11.71
CA THR A 398 -0.27 31.38 -11.29
C THR A 398 0.83 31.40 -12.35
N SER A 399 0.59 32.01 -13.52
CA SER A 399 1.52 32.04 -14.67
C SER A 399 2.07 30.64 -15.01
N SER A 400 1.22 29.63 -14.90
CA SER A 400 1.60 28.22 -15.01
C SER A 400 1.00 27.59 -16.28
N LEU A 401 1.58 26.46 -16.70
CA LEU A 401 1.09 25.71 -17.85
C LEU A 401 0.47 24.39 -17.40
N PRO A 402 -0.60 23.92 -18.06
CA PRO A 402 -1.12 22.59 -17.79
C PRO A 402 -0.14 21.54 -18.34
N ALA A 403 0.00 20.42 -17.63
CA ALA A 403 0.69 19.26 -18.16
C ALA A 403 -0.03 18.77 -19.43
N PRO A 404 0.66 18.60 -20.57
CA PRO A 404 -0.01 18.33 -21.83
C PRO A 404 -0.61 16.91 -21.82
N ALA A 405 -1.89 16.75 -22.21
CA ALA A 405 -2.60 15.46 -22.17
C ALA A 405 -1.84 14.29 -22.84
N ARG A 406 -1.10 14.56 -23.93
CA ARG A 406 -0.25 13.57 -24.61
C ARG A 406 0.92 13.03 -23.77
N ALA A 407 1.30 13.70 -22.69
CA ALA A 407 2.34 13.27 -21.76
C ALA A 407 1.87 12.09 -20.89
N PHE A 408 0.59 12.06 -20.53
CA PHE A 408 -0.04 11.00 -19.76
C PHE A 408 -0.10 9.71 -20.59
N LYS A 409 0.25 8.59 -19.98
CA LYS A 409 0.33 7.27 -20.62
C LYS A 409 -0.61 6.31 -19.93
N VAL A 410 -1.26 5.46 -20.72
CA VAL A 410 -2.15 4.43 -20.17
C VAL A 410 -1.29 3.31 -19.56
N LYS A 411 -1.54 3.00 -18.28
CA LYS A 411 -0.95 1.83 -17.63
C LYS A 411 -1.65 0.57 -18.13
N PRO A 412 -0.93 -0.42 -18.69
CA PRO A 412 -1.54 -1.70 -19.02
C PRO A 412 -2.03 -2.39 -17.74
N PRO A 413 -3.21 -3.05 -17.77
CA PRO A 413 -3.66 -3.87 -16.66
C PRO A 413 -2.66 -4.99 -16.37
N HIS A 414 -2.56 -5.40 -15.10
CA HIS A 414 -1.72 -6.53 -14.74
C HIS A 414 -2.37 -7.86 -15.14
N SER A 415 -1.62 -8.96 -15.05
CA SER A 415 -2.15 -10.31 -15.36
C SER A 415 -2.03 -11.30 -14.20
N PHE A 416 -1.94 -10.81 -12.97
CA PHE A 416 -2.11 -11.64 -11.77
C PHE A 416 -3.51 -12.25 -11.73
N GLN A 417 -3.62 -13.42 -11.13
CA GLN A 417 -4.88 -14.15 -10.99
C GLN A 417 -5.11 -14.51 -9.53
N LEU A 418 -6.39 -14.68 -9.18
CA LEU A 418 -6.80 -15.17 -7.87
C LEU A 418 -6.09 -16.49 -7.54
N ASN A 419 -5.78 -16.68 -6.26
CA ASN A 419 -5.12 -17.84 -5.68
C ASN A 419 -3.65 -18.04 -6.12
N MET A 420 -3.06 -17.11 -6.87
CA MET A 420 -1.61 -17.11 -7.09
C MET A 420 -0.88 -16.78 -5.79
N LYS A 421 0.20 -17.52 -5.51
CA LYS A 421 1.05 -17.30 -4.34
C LYS A 421 2.29 -16.48 -4.65
N LEU A 422 2.70 -15.64 -3.72
CA LEU A 422 3.84 -14.73 -3.84
C LEU A 422 4.47 -14.43 -2.47
N GLU A 423 5.55 -13.66 -2.47
CA GLU A 423 6.20 -13.15 -1.26
C GLU A 423 5.91 -11.66 -1.13
N VAL A 424 5.47 -11.20 0.04
CA VAL A 424 5.08 -9.79 0.26
C VAL A 424 5.62 -9.29 1.60
N VAL A 425 6.13 -8.05 1.63
CA VAL A 425 6.54 -7.37 2.87
C VAL A 425 5.31 -7.15 3.75
N ASP A 426 5.45 -7.40 5.05
CA ASP A 426 4.41 -7.11 6.04
C ASP A 426 4.34 -5.59 6.30
N LYS A 427 3.21 -4.95 5.95
CA LYS A 427 3.00 -3.51 6.17
C LYS A 427 3.02 -3.11 7.65
N ARG A 428 2.66 -4.01 8.57
CA ARG A 428 2.64 -3.76 10.02
C ARG A 428 4.01 -4.01 10.65
N ASN A 429 4.82 -4.88 10.06
CA ASN A 429 6.21 -5.08 10.44
C ASN A 429 7.09 -5.19 9.19
N PRO A 430 7.57 -4.05 8.66
CA PRO A 430 8.32 -4.02 7.41
C PRO A 430 9.63 -4.82 7.42
N ALA A 431 10.14 -5.29 8.57
CA ALA A 431 11.28 -6.19 8.60
C ALA A 431 10.94 -7.60 8.09
N LEU A 432 9.66 -7.98 8.05
CA LEU A 432 9.20 -9.32 7.71
C LEU A 432 8.73 -9.40 6.25
N ILE A 433 9.04 -10.53 5.61
CA ILE A 433 8.42 -10.94 4.34
C ILE A 433 7.68 -12.24 4.58
N ARG A 434 6.44 -12.33 4.12
CA ARG A 434 5.54 -13.46 4.37
C ARG A 434 5.16 -14.16 3.07
N VAL A 435 4.76 -15.42 3.25
CA VAL A 435 4.03 -16.19 2.23
C VAL A 435 2.63 -15.58 2.10
N ALA A 436 2.22 -15.26 0.87
CA ALA A 436 0.97 -14.57 0.63
C ALA A 436 0.22 -15.10 -0.60
N THR A 437 -1.09 -14.87 -0.63
CA THR A 437 -2.00 -15.27 -1.70
C THR A 437 -2.77 -14.05 -2.24
N VAL A 438 -2.95 -13.97 -3.56
CA VAL A 438 -3.83 -13.00 -4.20
C VAL A 438 -5.29 -13.43 -4.01
N VAL A 439 -6.06 -12.69 -3.21
CA VAL A 439 -7.47 -13.00 -2.91
C VAL A 439 -8.45 -12.14 -3.69
N HIS A 440 -8.01 -10.99 -4.20
CA HIS A 440 -8.79 -10.17 -5.14
C HIS A 440 -7.84 -9.42 -6.10
N THR A 441 -8.34 -9.02 -7.26
CA THR A 441 -7.65 -8.16 -8.21
C THR A 441 -8.58 -7.08 -8.76
N ASP A 442 -8.07 -5.88 -9.01
CA ASP A 442 -8.64 -4.96 -10.01
C ASP A 442 -7.68 -4.86 -11.21
N ASP A 443 -7.77 -3.83 -12.05
CA ASP A 443 -6.88 -3.71 -13.22
C ASP A 443 -5.41 -3.45 -12.82
N HIS A 444 -5.17 -2.90 -11.63
CA HIS A 444 -3.88 -2.30 -11.27
C HIS A 444 -3.40 -2.62 -9.86
N ARG A 445 -4.25 -3.21 -9.02
CA ARG A 445 -3.98 -3.53 -7.62
C ARG A 445 -4.37 -4.97 -7.32
N LEU A 446 -3.68 -5.51 -6.33
CA LEU A 446 -3.91 -6.83 -5.76
C LEU A 446 -4.40 -6.66 -4.33
N ARG A 447 -5.39 -7.47 -3.93
CA ARG A 447 -5.70 -7.69 -2.52
C ARG A 447 -4.92 -8.91 -2.05
N ILE A 448 -4.05 -8.70 -1.07
CA ILE A 448 -3.11 -9.69 -0.56
C ILE A 448 -3.64 -10.23 0.77
N HIS A 449 -3.59 -11.56 0.89
CA HIS A 449 -3.82 -12.29 2.12
C HIS A 449 -2.51 -12.94 2.58
N PHE A 450 -2.19 -12.86 3.87
CA PHE A 450 -1.08 -13.61 4.44
C PHE A 450 -1.54 -15.00 4.83
N ASP A 451 -0.94 -16.03 4.23
CA ASP A 451 -1.39 -17.41 4.39
C ASP A 451 -1.35 -17.81 5.89
N GLY A 452 -2.48 -18.24 6.44
CA GLY A 452 -2.62 -18.64 7.84
C GLY A 452 -2.94 -17.50 8.82
N TRP A 453 -3.14 -16.28 8.33
CA TRP A 453 -3.65 -15.14 9.11
C TRP A 453 -5.16 -14.95 8.88
N THR A 454 -5.80 -14.14 9.71
CA THR A 454 -7.20 -13.74 9.53
C THR A 454 -7.34 -12.70 8.40
N GLU A 455 -8.50 -12.65 7.76
CA GLU A 455 -8.77 -11.73 6.63
C GLU A 455 -8.75 -10.24 7.02
N GLU A 456 -8.77 -9.92 8.31
CA GLU A 456 -8.59 -8.55 8.82
C GLU A 456 -7.19 -7.97 8.53
N TYR A 457 -6.22 -8.84 8.22
CA TYR A 457 -4.88 -8.45 7.79
C TYR A 457 -4.79 -8.27 6.27
N ASP A 458 -5.85 -8.57 5.52
CA ASP A 458 -5.83 -8.42 4.06
C ASP A 458 -5.79 -6.94 3.68
N PHE A 459 -4.98 -6.61 2.67
CA PHE A 459 -4.86 -5.22 2.20
C PHE A 459 -4.68 -5.13 0.70
N TRP A 460 -5.06 -3.98 0.15
CA TRP A 460 -4.78 -3.61 -1.23
C TRP A 460 -3.35 -3.06 -1.38
N ILE A 461 -2.71 -3.46 -2.47
CA ILE A 461 -1.37 -3.00 -2.86
C ILE A 461 -1.31 -2.88 -4.38
N ASP A 462 -0.59 -1.88 -4.88
CA ASP A 462 -0.37 -1.72 -6.31
C ASP A 462 0.41 -2.92 -6.85
N ALA A 463 0.00 -3.44 -8.02
CA ALA A 463 0.63 -4.60 -8.63
C ALA A 463 2.08 -4.33 -9.10
N ASP A 464 2.51 -3.07 -9.09
CA ASP A 464 3.87 -2.63 -9.37
C ASP A 464 4.58 -2.07 -8.12
N SER A 465 4.06 -2.32 -6.92
CA SER A 465 4.73 -1.98 -5.66
C SER A 465 6.10 -2.67 -5.53
N PRO A 466 7.15 -2.00 -5.03
CA PRO A 466 8.46 -2.61 -4.84
C PRO A 466 8.49 -3.71 -3.75
N ASP A 467 7.41 -3.87 -2.98
CA ASP A 467 7.33 -4.76 -1.82
C ASP A 467 6.58 -6.09 -2.09
N ILE A 468 6.26 -6.36 -3.37
CA ILE A 468 5.72 -7.65 -3.81
C ILE A 468 6.73 -8.37 -4.71
N HIS A 469 6.95 -9.65 -4.45
CA HIS A 469 8.03 -10.43 -5.04
C HIS A 469 7.59 -11.83 -5.48
N PRO A 470 8.23 -12.41 -6.52
CA PRO A 470 7.96 -13.79 -6.91
C PRO A 470 8.42 -14.78 -5.84
N ALA A 471 7.75 -15.93 -5.75
CA ALA A 471 8.15 -17.02 -4.88
C ALA A 471 9.62 -17.43 -5.10
N GLY A 472 10.38 -17.53 -4.01
CA GLY A 472 11.81 -17.79 -3.99
C GLY A 472 12.69 -16.54 -3.96
N TRP A 473 12.11 -15.33 -3.88
CA TRP A 473 12.87 -14.08 -3.84
C TRP A 473 13.72 -14.00 -2.57
N CYS A 474 13.12 -14.25 -1.40
CA CYS A 474 13.80 -14.36 -0.11
C CYS A 474 14.96 -15.36 -0.15
N ALA A 475 14.72 -16.56 -0.72
CA ALA A 475 15.75 -17.57 -0.88
C ALA A 475 16.91 -17.10 -1.78
N LYS A 476 16.61 -16.37 -2.86
CA LYS A 476 17.59 -15.85 -3.80
C LYS A 476 18.42 -14.71 -3.20
N THR A 477 17.80 -13.86 -2.38
CA THR A 477 18.39 -12.65 -1.82
C THR A 477 19.01 -12.85 -0.45
N GLY A 478 18.72 -13.97 0.22
CA GLY A 478 19.14 -14.23 1.60
C GLY A 478 18.31 -13.50 2.64
N HIS A 479 17.08 -13.09 2.30
CA HIS A 479 16.13 -12.54 3.25
C HIS A 479 15.36 -13.68 3.95
N PRO A 480 15.12 -13.63 5.27
CA PRO A 480 14.25 -14.57 5.96
C PRO A 480 12.82 -14.48 5.44
N LEU A 481 12.24 -15.62 5.05
CA LEU A 481 10.82 -15.74 4.75
C LEU A 481 10.10 -16.25 5.99
N GLN A 482 8.94 -15.69 6.31
CA GLN A 482 8.05 -16.12 7.39
C GLN A 482 6.95 -17.03 6.84
N PRO A 483 7.09 -18.36 6.90
CA PRO A 483 6.00 -19.27 6.61
C PRO A 483 5.05 -19.34 7.82
N HIS A 484 3.75 -19.45 7.57
CA HIS A 484 2.77 -19.79 8.59
C HIS A 484 2.03 -21.06 8.22
N PHE A 485 1.65 -21.85 9.24
CA PHE A 485 0.73 -22.97 9.10
C PHE A 485 -0.55 -22.68 9.89
N PRO A 486 -1.72 -23.05 9.37
CA PRO A 486 -2.92 -23.21 10.20
C PRO A 486 -2.64 -24.21 11.33
N LEU A 487 -3.15 -23.94 12.54
CA LEU A 487 -2.96 -24.75 13.76
C LEU A 487 -3.31 -26.25 13.64
N HIS A 488 -4.01 -26.67 12.57
CA HIS A 488 -4.34 -28.08 12.31
C HIS A 488 -3.15 -29.00 11.98
N PHE A 489 -1.93 -28.48 11.82
CA PHE A 489 -0.76 -29.27 11.38
C PHE A 489 0.12 -29.81 12.52
N MET A 490 -0.30 -29.74 13.79
CA MET A 490 0.43 -30.40 14.88
C MET A 490 0.06 -31.88 15.12
N GLU A 491 -1.04 -32.40 14.55
CA GLU A 491 -1.49 -33.78 14.83
C GLU A 491 -0.97 -34.85 13.86
N ASN A 492 -0.48 -34.50 12.67
CA ASN A 492 -0.12 -35.49 11.65
C ASN A 492 1.39 -35.73 11.47
N CYS A 493 2.23 -35.26 12.39
CA CYS A 493 3.67 -35.55 12.38
C CYS A 493 4.13 -36.38 13.59
N SER A 494 3.21 -37.14 14.17
CA SER A 494 3.41 -38.06 15.29
C SER A 494 2.71 -39.40 15.02
N ARG A 495 2.96 -40.02 13.86
CA ARG A 495 2.75 -41.46 13.64
C ARG A 495 3.82 -42.02 12.71
#